data_AF-A0A5J5T8C9-F1
#
_entry.id   AF-A0A5J5T8C9-F1
#
_cell.length_a   1.000
_cell.length_b   1.000
_cell.length_c   1.000
_cell.angle_alpha   90.00
_cell.angle_beta   90.00
_cell.angle_gamma   90.00
#
_symmetry.space_group_name_H-M   'P 1'
#
loop_
_entity.id
_entity.type
_entity.pdbx_description
1 polymer ?
#
loop_
_entity_poly.entity_id
_entity_poly.type
_entity_poly.pdbx_seq_one_letter_code
_entity_poly.pdbx_strand_id
1 'polypeptide(L)'
;MTNPGNAIQIRNLQEKGLRIAWQYKKYLGESQLDGQRDSKHEYSNEFDLRKPLERHFINGPRIDCVSIQDCPDLSTLRDRCATFLSQFPRNDGSISCAGRIAIQSFCAPQCAYSNMEWDMLSFIRYLKSMVRSSNSVAIITFPPLLSPSFCKRWQHMADTLLSVKAIQGFLPMKTRNWHNSSPVTRIWLAF
;
A
#
# COMPACT_ATOMS: atom_id res chain seq x y z
N MET A 1 55.97 10.57 -29.71
CA MET A 1 54.50 10.64 -29.58
C MET A 1 54.13 9.95 -28.29
N THR A 2 54.10 10.71 -27.21
CA THR A 2 53.77 10.28 -25.85
C THR A 2 52.78 11.31 -25.31
N ASN A 3 51.63 10.86 -24.84
CA ASN A 3 50.68 11.73 -24.15
C ASN A 3 50.31 11.07 -22.82
N PRO A 4 50.78 11.60 -21.68
CA PRO A 4 50.33 11.20 -20.35
C PRO A 4 49.22 12.14 -19.86
N GLY A 5 48.34 11.61 -19.02
CA GLY A 5 47.54 12.41 -18.09
C GLY A 5 46.19 12.90 -18.61
N ASN A 6 45.12 12.23 -18.18
CA ASN A 6 44.04 12.90 -17.48
C ASN A 6 43.18 11.87 -16.73
N ALA A 7 43.44 11.77 -15.44
CA ALA A 7 42.48 11.27 -14.48
C ALA A 7 41.31 12.26 -14.40
N ILE A 8 40.11 11.83 -14.79
CA ILE A 8 38.85 12.49 -14.45
C ILE A 8 37.92 11.37 -13.96
N GLN A 9 37.92 11.14 -12.65
CA GLN A 9 36.83 11.52 -11.75
C GLN A 9 35.50 10.78 -11.99
N ILE A 10 35.42 9.66 -11.28
CA ILE A 10 34.29 9.13 -10.50
C ILE A 10 33.10 10.10 -10.32
N ARG A 11 31.87 9.52 -10.38
CA ARG A 11 30.53 10.08 -10.04
C ARG A 11 29.96 11.00 -11.12
N ASN A 12 28.96 10.54 -11.89
CA ASN A 12 27.83 11.39 -12.32
C ASN A 12 26.71 10.70 -13.14
N LEU A 13 26.50 9.39 -13.01
CA LEU A 13 25.35 8.72 -13.67
C LEU A 13 24.33 8.11 -12.71
N GLN A 14 24.48 8.30 -11.39
CA GLN A 14 23.62 7.64 -10.38
C GLN A 14 22.65 8.56 -9.61
N GLU A 15 22.47 9.83 -10.01
CA GLU A 15 21.65 10.78 -9.22
C GLU A 15 20.43 11.39 -9.94
N LYS A 16 20.01 10.89 -11.10
CA LYS A 16 18.88 11.49 -11.86
C LYS A 16 17.53 10.77 -11.75
N GLY A 17 17.37 9.81 -10.83
CA GLY A 17 16.23 8.87 -10.90
C GLY A 17 15.22 8.84 -9.75
N LEU A 18 15.48 9.38 -8.56
CA LEU A 18 14.55 9.29 -7.43
C LEU A 18 14.46 10.61 -6.65
N ARG A 19 13.60 11.50 -7.14
CA ARG A 19 13.11 12.70 -6.43
C ARG A 19 11.59 12.63 -6.32
N ILE A 20 11.07 11.72 -5.51
CA ILE A 20 9.63 11.66 -5.24
C ILE A 20 9.47 11.54 -3.73
N ALA A 21 9.30 12.68 -3.05
CA ALA A 21 8.54 12.84 -1.80
C ALA A 21 8.83 14.16 -1.05
N TRP A 22 9.99 14.81 -1.22
CA TRP A 22 10.32 16.02 -0.43
C TRP A 22 9.75 17.35 -0.98
N GLN A 23 9.23 17.37 -2.20
CA GLN A 23 8.77 18.62 -2.85
C GLN A 23 7.28 18.94 -2.68
N TYR A 24 6.47 18.10 -2.05
CA TYR A 24 5.05 18.44 -1.78
C TYR A 24 4.90 19.65 -0.84
N LYS A 25 5.92 19.93 -0.03
CA LYS A 25 5.96 21.13 0.83
C LYS A 25 6.00 22.44 0.02
N LYS A 26 6.41 22.40 -1.26
CA LYS A 26 6.49 23.59 -2.13
C LYS A 26 5.16 23.94 -2.81
N TYR A 27 4.20 23.00 -2.82
CA TYR A 27 2.89 23.20 -3.46
C TYR A 27 1.77 23.45 -2.46
N LEU A 28 1.98 23.19 -1.16
CA LEU A 28 1.19 23.82 -0.10
C LEU A 28 1.74 25.23 0.08
N GLY A 29 1.07 26.21 -0.53
CA GLY A 29 1.48 27.62 -0.46
C GLY A 29 1.81 28.06 0.97
N GLU A 30 2.77 28.97 1.07
CA GLU A 30 3.08 29.74 2.27
C GLU A 30 1.89 30.65 2.62
N SER A 31 0.81 30.06 3.12
CA SER A 31 -0.31 30.77 3.75
C SER A 31 -0.17 30.60 5.24
N GLN A 32 0.53 31.55 5.85
CA GLN A 32 0.47 31.92 7.27
C GLN A 32 0.15 30.79 8.26
N LEU A 33 1.20 30.10 8.71
CA LEU A 33 1.20 29.36 9.98
C LEU A 33 1.47 30.33 11.15
N ASP A 34 0.71 31.42 11.22
CA ASP A 34 0.73 32.30 12.38
C ASP A 34 -0.69 32.45 12.93
N GLY A 35 -0.88 31.96 14.15
CA GLY A 35 -1.96 32.41 15.03
C GLY A 35 -3.40 32.09 14.65
N GLN A 36 -3.81 30.82 14.59
CA GLN A 36 -5.20 30.50 14.94
C GLN A 36 -5.31 29.14 15.65
N ARG A 37 -5.36 29.21 16.98
CA ARG A 37 -5.88 28.16 17.85
C ARG A 37 -7.39 28.11 17.67
N ASP A 38 -7.85 27.34 16.70
CA ASP A 38 -9.11 26.59 16.83
C ASP A 38 -9.23 25.59 15.67
N SER A 39 -9.38 24.31 16.01
CA SER A 39 -9.70 23.22 15.08
C SER A 39 -8.77 23.01 13.87
N LYS A 40 -7.46 22.81 14.11
CA LYS A 40 -6.59 22.23 13.07
C LYS A 40 -6.96 20.75 12.87
N HIS A 41 -7.76 20.46 11.86
CA HIS A 41 -7.91 19.08 11.38
C HIS A 41 -6.56 18.63 10.80
N GLU A 42 -5.83 17.84 11.57
CA GLU A 42 -4.58 17.22 11.11
C GLU A 42 -4.91 16.14 10.08
N TYR A 43 -4.52 16.39 8.84
CA TYR A 43 -4.72 15.45 7.72
C TYR A 43 -3.90 14.15 7.90
N SER A 44 -2.73 14.24 8.54
CA SER A 44 -1.83 13.12 8.80
C SER A 44 -1.24 13.24 10.20
N ASN A 45 -1.12 12.11 10.88
CA ASN A 45 -0.57 12.01 12.24
C ASN A 45 0.80 11.33 12.20
N GLU A 46 1.69 11.72 13.10
CA GLU A 46 2.95 11.00 13.34
C GLU A 46 2.72 9.89 14.37
N PHE A 47 2.89 8.63 13.95
CA PHE A 47 2.66 7.47 14.81
C PHE A 47 3.99 6.94 15.37
N ASP A 48 4.13 6.91 16.69
CA ASP A 48 5.23 6.22 17.36
C ASP A 48 4.90 4.73 17.51
N LEU A 49 5.49 3.90 16.64
CA LEU A 49 5.25 2.45 16.63
C LEU A 49 5.71 1.73 17.90
N ARG A 50 6.47 2.39 18.80
CA ARG A 50 6.85 1.85 20.10
C ARG A 50 5.72 1.96 21.13
N LYS A 51 4.74 2.82 20.87
CA LYS A 51 3.57 3.00 21.72
C LYS A 51 2.42 2.17 21.16
N PRO A 52 1.73 1.36 21.98
CA PRO A 52 0.55 0.66 21.53
C PRO A 52 -0.56 1.65 21.18
N LEU A 53 -1.39 1.30 20.20
CA LEU A 53 -2.61 2.05 19.92
C LEU A 53 -3.56 1.90 21.12
N GLU A 54 -4.16 3.01 21.57
CA GLU A 54 -5.10 2.95 22.69
C GLU A 54 -6.33 2.11 22.32
N ARG A 55 -6.75 1.23 23.23
CA ARG A 55 -7.81 0.24 22.97
C ARG A 55 -9.15 0.86 22.56
N HIS A 56 -9.42 2.07 23.02
CA HIS A 56 -10.65 2.79 22.70
C HIS A 56 -10.73 3.16 21.21
N PHE A 57 -9.60 3.30 20.51
CA PHE A 57 -9.58 3.47 19.06
C PHE A 57 -9.94 2.18 18.34
N ILE A 58 -9.45 1.03 18.81
CA ILE A 58 -9.69 -0.29 18.21
C ILE A 58 -11.15 -0.70 18.34
N ASN A 59 -11.75 -0.43 19.50
CA ASN A 59 -13.17 -0.73 19.76
C ASN A 59 -14.10 0.43 19.37
N GLY A 60 -13.64 1.33 18.50
CA GLY A 60 -14.43 2.44 18.02
C GLY A 60 -15.65 1.94 17.23
N PRO A 61 -16.78 2.67 17.24
CA PRO A 61 -18.05 2.23 16.64
C PRO A 61 -18.01 2.05 15.11
N ARG A 62 -16.90 2.42 14.45
CA ARG A 62 -16.73 2.36 12.99
C ARG A 62 -15.50 1.56 12.56
N ILE A 63 -14.95 0.72 13.43
CA ILE A 63 -13.85 -0.20 13.11
C ILE A 63 -14.39 -1.62 13.10
N ASP A 64 -14.21 -2.32 11.98
CA ASP A 64 -14.45 -3.75 11.85
C ASP A 64 -13.11 -4.46 11.66
N CYS A 65 -12.78 -5.40 12.55
CA CYS A 65 -11.57 -6.20 12.51
C CYS A 65 -11.95 -7.67 12.37
N VAL A 66 -11.60 -8.27 11.24
CA VAL A 66 -11.98 -9.63 10.87
C VAL A 66 -10.74 -10.41 10.46
N SER A 67 -10.59 -11.63 10.97
CA SER A 67 -9.59 -12.55 10.44
C SER A 67 -10.12 -13.23 9.19
N ILE A 68 -9.31 -13.29 8.14
CA ILE A 68 -9.63 -14.08 6.93
C ILE A 68 -9.83 -15.56 7.26
N GLN A 69 -9.23 -16.05 8.34
CA GLN A 69 -9.39 -17.43 8.81
C GLN A 69 -10.77 -17.70 9.42
N ASP A 70 -11.46 -16.66 9.90
CA ASP A 70 -12.82 -16.78 10.45
C ASP A 70 -13.88 -16.76 9.34
N CYS A 71 -13.50 -16.45 8.10
CA CYS A 71 -14.37 -16.53 6.93
C CYS A 71 -14.29 -17.93 6.33
N PRO A 72 -15.42 -18.63 6.13
CA PRO A 72 -15.44 -19.97 5.52
C PRO A 72 -15.08 -19.94 4.03
N ASP A 73 -15.36 -18.83 3.35
CA ASP A 73 -15.01 -18.58 1.96
C ASP A 73 -14.75 -17.08 1.69
N LEU A 74 -14.26 -16.77 0.49
CA LEU A 74 -14.08 -15.38 0.04
C LEU A 74 -15.40 -14.65 -0.19
N SER A 75 -16.53 -15.36 -0.33
CA SER A 75 -17.86 -14.74 -0.50
C SER A 75 -18.31 -14.05 0.80
N THR A 76 -18.01 -14.65 1.94
CA THR A 76 -18.28 -14.06 3.26
C THR A 76 -17.48 -12.78 3.47
N LEU A 77 -16.19 -12.80 3.10
CA LEU A 77 -15.33 -11.60 3.18
C LEU A 77 -15.84 -10.49 2.24
N ARG A 78 -16.25 -10.87 1.02
CA ARG A 78 -16.85 -9.98 0.04
C ARG A 78 -18.09 -9.28 0.60
N ASP A 79 -19.01 -10.05 1.19
CA ASP A 79 -20.28 -9.52 1.71
C ASP A 79 -20.06 -8.60 2.92
N ARG A 80 -19.06 -8.90 3.74
CA ARG A 80 -18.60 -7.99 4.81
C ARG A 80 -18.07 -6.67 4.26
N CYS A 81 -17.21 -6.71 3.23
CA CYS A 81 -16.74 -5.49 2.56
C CYS A 81 -17.90 -4.69 1.98
N ALA A 82 -18.87 -5.34 1.33
CA ALA A 82 -20.05 -4.67 0.78
C ALA A 82 -20.88 -3.99 1.89
N THR A 83 -21.10 -4.70 3.00
CA THR A 83 -21.84 -4.17 4.15
C THR A 83 -21.13 -2.95 4.75
N PHE A 84 -19.82 -3.01 4.93
CA PHE A 84 -19.02 -1.88 5.39
C PHE A 84 -19.07 -0.69 4.43
N LEU A 85 -18.86 -0.92 3.13
CA LEU A 85 -18.81 0.15 2.12
C LEU A 85 -20.17 0.82 1.89
N SER A 86 -21.28 0.11 2.15
CA SER A 86 -22.62 0.68 2.06
C SER A 86 -22.85 1.86 3.02
N GLN A 87 -22.05 1.97 4.09
CA GLN A 87 -22.07 3.08 5.04
C GLN A 87 -21.40 4.35 4.49
N PHE A 88 -20.69 4.26 3.36
CA PHE A 88 -19.93 5.36 2.74
C PHE A 88 -20.35 5.58 1.28
N PRO A 89 -21.64 5.82 0.99
CA PRO A 89 -22.10 6.03 -0.38
C PRO A 89 -21.45 7.28 -0.98
N ARG A 90 -21.11 7.20 -2.26
CA ARG A 90 -20.58 8.34 -3.00
C ARG A 90 -21.74 9.21 -3.47
N ASN A 91 -21.99 10.31 -2.75
CA ASN A 91 -22.96 11.34 -3.14
C ASN A 91 -22.20 12.56 -3.69
N ASP A 92 -22.80 13.31 -4.63
CA ASP A 92 -22.20 14.51 -5.25
C ASP A 92 -22.03 15.72 -4.31
N GLY A 93 -22.33 15.53 -3.02
CA GLY A 93 -22.14 16.53 -1.96
C GLY A 93 -20.74 16.51 -1.33
N SER A 94 -20.56 17.28 -0.25
CA SER A 94 -19.32 17.27 0.52
C SER A 94 -19.10 15.92 1.21
N ILE A 95 -17.87 15.41 1.13
CA ILE A 95 -17.45 14.18 1.81
C ILE A 95 -17.44 14.41 3.32
N SER A 96 -18.39 13.83 4.05
CA SER A 96 -18.47 13.92 5.51
C SER A 96 -17.72 12.79 6.23
N CYS A 97 -17.55 11.63 5.57
CA CYS A 97 -16.84 10.47 6.13
C CYS A 97 -16.28 9.58 5.01
N ALA A 98 -15.11 8.98 5.22
CA ALA A 98 -14.45 8.11 4.25
C ALA A 98 -14.19 6.72 4.82
N GLY A 99 -14.53 5.68 4.07
CA GLY A 99 -14.22 4.29 4.42
C GLY A 99 -12.77 3.96 4.14
N ARG A 100 -12.15 3.13 4.98
CA ARG A 100 -10.78 2.65 4.81
C ARG A 100 -10.73 1.15 5.02
N ILE A 101 -10.38 0.40 3.98
CA ILE A 101 -10.19 -1.04 4.05
C ILE A 101 -8.70 -1.34 4.01
N ALA A 102 -8.21 -2.12 4.97
CA ALA A 102 -6.84 -2.61 4.99
C ALA A 102 -6.85 -4.15 5.07
N ILE A 103 -6.38 -4.81 4.01
CA ILE A 103 -6.25 -6.27 3.97
C ILE A 103 -4.77 -6.61 4.11
N GLN A 104 -4.40 -7.14 5.27
CA GLN A 104 -3.02 -7.51 5.56
C GLN A 104 -2.72 -8.93 5.09
N SER A 105 -1.59 -9.11 4.39
CA SER A 105 -1.06 -10.42 4.02
C SER A 105 -2.06 -11.30 3.29
N PHE A 106 -2.79 -10.73 2.34
CA PHE A 106 -3.67 -11.47 1.44
C PHE A 106 -2.85 -12.52 0.66
N CYS A 107 -3.38 -13.74 0.52
CA CYS A 107 -2.65 -14.91 -0.02
C CYS A 107 -1.48 -15.44 0.80
N ALA A 108 -1.34 -15.08 2.07
CA ALA A 108 -0.31 -15.72 2.87
C ALA A 108 -0.59 -17.24 2.97
N PRO A 109 0.43 -18.10 3.00
CA PRO A 109 0.25 -19.57 3.01
C PRO A 109 -0.63 -20.06 4.17
N GLN A 110 -0.61 -19.34 5.30
CA GLN A 110 -1.48 -19.59 6.46
C GLN A 110 -2.95 -19.21 6.24
N CYS A 111 -3.28 -18.57 5.12
CA CYS A 111 -4.64 -18.33 4.67
C CYS A 111 -5.02 -19.48 3.75
N ALA A 112 -6.16 -20.14 4.01
CA ALA A 112 -6.66 -21.32 3.29
C ALA A 112 -6.89 -21.14 1.77
N TYR A 113 -6.70 -19.92 1.26
CA TYR A 113 -7.04 -19.50 -0.10
C TYR A 113 -5.84 -19.45 -1.05
N SER A 114 -4.63 -19.79 -0.61
CA SER A 114 -3.39 -19.61 -1.39
C SER A 114 -3.35 -20.34 -2.75
N ASN A 115 -4.18 -21.37 -2.93
CA ASN A 115 -4.36 -22.13 -4.17
C ASN A 115 -5.57 -21.68 -5.02
N MET A 116 -6.33 -20.69 -4.58
CA MET A 116 -7.57 -20.22 -5.23
C MET A 116 -7.35 -18.92 -6.01
N GLU A 117 -6.36 -18.92 -6.92
CA GLU A 117 -5.92 -17.72 -7.65
C GLU A 117 -7.08 -16.97 -8.33
N TRP A 118 -7.97 -17.69 -9.02
CA TRP A 118 -9.10 -17.09 -9.73
C TRP A 118 -10.12 -16.46 -8.79
N ASP A 119 -10.40 -17.09 -7.65
CA ASP A 119 -11.33 -16.56 -6.66
C ASP A 119 -10.75 -15.31 -5.99
N MET A 120 -9.44 -15.29 -5.73
CA MET A 120 -8.76 -14.10 -5.20
C MET A 120 -8.76 -12.94 -6.20
N LEU A 121 -8.49 -13.22 -7.48
CA LEU A 121 -8.61 -12.21 -8.54
C LEU A 121 -10.04 -11.67 -8.64
N SER A 122 -11.03 -12.56 -8.59
CA SER A 122 -12.44 -12.20 -8.60
C SER A 122 -12.79 -11.30 -7.42
N PHE A 123 -12.34 -11.66 -6.21
CA PHE A 123 -12.50 -10.86 -5.00
C PHE A 123 -11.90 -9.46 -5.16
N ILE A 124 -10.67 -9.33 -5.66
CA ILE A 124 -10.04 -8.01 -5.84
C ILE A 124 -10.79 -7.18 -6.88
N ARG A 125 -11.22 -7.79 -8.00
CA ARG A 125 -12.02 -7.09 -9.01
C ARG A 125 -13.31 -6.54 -8.41
N TYR A 126 -13.98 -7.35 -7.60
CA TYR A 126 -15.21 -6.97 -6.93
C TYR A 126 -14.97 -5.85 -5.91
N LEU A 127 -13.95 -5.99 -5.05
CA LEU A 127 -13.57 -4.97 -4.09
C LEU A 127 -13.24 -3.64 -4.77
N LYS A 128 -12.44 -3.66 -5.84
CA LYS A 128 -12.16 -2.48 -6.67
C LYS A 128 -13.44 -1.83 -7.18
N SER A 129 -14.39 -2.62 -7.68
CA SER A 129 -15.68 -2.10 -8.16
C SER A 129 -16.45 -1.38 -7.05
N MET A 130 -16.56 -1.99 -5.86
CA MET A 130 -17.27 -1.37 -4.74
C MET A 130 -16.59 -0.10 -4.24
N VAL A 131 -15.25 -0.13 -4.11
CA VAL A 131 -14.46 1.02 -3.67
C VAL A 131 -14.67 2.21 -4.61
N ARG A 132 -14.63 1.99 -5.93
CA ARG A 132 -14.88 3.04 -6.94
C ARG A 132 -16.27 3.69 -6.86
N SER A 133 -17.28 2.93 -6.45
CA SER A 133 -18.66 3.41 -6.26
C SER A 133 -18.93 4.01 -4.87
N SER A 134 -17.94 4.00 -3.97
CA SER A 134 -18.06 4.49 -2.60
C SER A 134 -17.07 5.63 -2.34
N ASN A 135 -17.25 6.35 -1.24
CA ASN A 135 -16.23 7.27 -0.76
C ASN A 135 -15.25 6.55 0.16
N SER A 136 -14.51 5.60 -0.40
CA SER A 136 -13.57 4.77 0.37
C SER A 136 -12.26 4.55 -0.37
N VAL A 137 -11.25 4.11 0.38
CA VAL A 137 -9.98 3.64 -0.15
C VAL A 137 -9.70 2.24 0.36
N ALA A 138 -9.04 1.42 -0.44
CA ALA A 138 -8.60 0.10 -0.02
C ALA A 138 -7.10 -0.08 -0.22
N ILE A 139 -6.44 -0.69 0.77
CA ILE A 139 -5.04 -1.09 0.73
C ILE A 139 -4.97 -2.59 0.94
N ILE A 140 -4.37 -3.32 -0.01
CA ILE A 140 -4.12 -4.76 0.11
C ILE A 140 -2.63 -5.00 0.09
N THR A 141 -2.13 -5.76 1.07
CA THR A 141 -0.75 -6.26 1.05
C THR A 141 -0.74 -7.74 0.77
N PHE A 142 0.26 -8.21 0.03
CA PHE A 142 0.47 -9.63 -0.19
C PHE A 142 1.95 -10.01 -0.03
N PRO A 143 2.25 -11.24 0.43
CA PRO A 143 3.62 -11.74 0.49
C PRO A 143 4.10 -12.11 -0.93
N PRO A 144 5.41 -12.00 -1.23
CA PRO A 144 5.97 -12.27 -2.56
C PRO A 144 6.12 -13.78 -2.86
N LEU A 145 5.30 -14.61 -2.23
CA LEU A 145 5.35 -16.08 -2.37
C LEU A 145 4.56 -16.56 -3.60
N LEU A 146 3.97 -15.62 -4.32
CA LEU A 146 3.10 -15.83 -5.46
C LEU A 146 3.90 -16.01 -6.75
N SER A 147 3.34 -16.78 -7.69
CA SER A 147 3.97 -16.98 -9.00
C SER A 147 4.14 -15.63 -9.74
N PRO A 148 5.16 -15.47 -10.60
CA PRO A 148 5.36 -14.23 -11.35
C PRO A 148 4.16 -13.85 -12.24
N SER A 149 3.46 -14.84 -12.80
CA SER A 149 2.25 -14.62 -13.60
C SER A 149 1.10 -14.06 -12.74
N PHE A 150 0.90 -14.61 -11.55
CA PHE A 150 -0.14 -14.13 -10.63
C PHE A 150 0.16 -12.71 -10.15
N CYS A 151 1.41 -12.43 -9.75
CA CYS A 151 1.85 -11.08 -9.39
C CYS A 151 1.57 -10.07 -10.52
N LYS A 152 1.90 -10.40 -11.78
CA LYS A 152 1.63 -9.52 -12.92
C LYS A 152 0.14 -9.22 -13.11
N ARG A 153 -0.73 -10.25 -13.01
CA ARG A 153 -2.18 -10.06 -13.12
C ARG A 153 -2.70 -9.07 -12.07
N TRP A 154 -2.18 -9.15 -10.85
CA TRP A 154 -2.56 -8.26 -9.75
C TRP A 154 -2.05 -6.84 -9.95
N GLN A 155 -0.82 -6.70 -10.43
CA GLN A 155 -0.24 -5.40 -10.77
C GLN A 155 -1.10 -4.66 -11.81
N HIS A 156 -1.61 -5.37 -12.81
CA HIS A 156 -2.50 -4.78 -13.81
C HIS A 156 -3.88 -4.35 -13.26
N MET A 157 -4.28 -4.86 -12.09
CA MET A 157 -5.56 -4.51 -11.48
C MET A 157 -5.47 -3.34 -10.50
N ALA A 158 -4.29 -3.08 -9.92
CA ALA A 158 -4.08 -1.97 -8.99
C ALA A 158 -4.20 -0.60 -9.66
N ASP A 159 -4.74 0.39 -8.94
CA ASP A 159 -4.62 1.79 -9.35
C ASP A 159 -3.27 2.37 -8.92
N THR A 160 -2.72 1.91 -7.79
CA THR A 160 -1.34 2.21 -7.37
C THR A 160 -0.65 0.95 -6.85
N LEU A 161 0.62 0.79 -7.25
CA LEU A 161 1.48 -0.31 -6.86
C LEU A 161 2.70 0.21 -6.11
N LEU A 162 2.90 -0.26 -4.87
CA LEU A 162 4.12 0.02 -4.10
C LEU A 162 4.88 -1.27 -3.86
N SER A 163 6.20 -1.25 -4.00
CA SER A 163 7.08 -2.39 -3.76
C SER A 163 8.09 -2.03 -2.68
N VAL A 164 8.08 -2.78 -1.57
CA VAL A 164 9.01 -2.59 -0.46
C VAL A 164 10.07 -3.68 -0.51
N LYS A 165 11.33 -3.31 -0.67
CA LYS A 165 12.47 -4.23 -0.68
C LYS A 165 13.37 -3.96 0.52
N ALA A 166 13.66 -4.99 1.31
CA ALA A 166 14.67 -4.89 2.35
C ALA A 166 16.05 -4.72 1.72
N ILE A 167 16.84 -3.77 2.24
CA ILE A 167 18.24 -3.62 1.86
C ILE A 167 18.99 -4.82 2.44
N GLN A 168 19.48 -5.70 1.59
CA GLN A 168 20.45 -6.71 2.00
C GLN A 168 21.77 -6.00 2.31
N GLY A 169 22.31 -6.24 3.50
CA GLY A 169 23.63 -5.74 3.89
C GLY A 169 24.68 -6.13 2.86
N PHE A 170 25.65 -5.23 2.63
CA PHE A 170 26.79 -5.38 1.72
C PHE A 170 27.54 -6.70 1.99
N LEU A 171 27.13 -7.78 1.35
CA LEU A 171 27.97 -8.92 1.01
C LEU A 171 27.92 -9.05 -0.51
N PRO A 172 29.05 -9.25 -1.20
CA PRO A 172 29.13 -9.15 -2.65
C PRO A 172 28.44 -10.36 -3.30
N MET A 173 27.12 -10.31 -3.43
CA MET A 173 26.39 -11.19 -4.34
C MET A 173 26.45 -10.58 -5.73
N LYS A 174 27.40 -11.12 -6.50
CA LYS A 174 27.45 -11.11 -7.96
C LYS A 174 26.05 -11.11 -8.57
N THR A 175 25.82 -10.13 -9.43
CA THR A 175 24.66 -9.92 -10.30
C THR A 175 23.92 -11.21 -10.64
N ARG A 176 22.85 -11.51 -9.87
CA ARG A 176 21.79 -12.38 -10.34
C ARG A 176 20.73 -11.51 -10.97
N ASN A 177 20.48 -11.79 -12.23
CA ASN A 177 19.37 -11.28 -13.00
C ASN A 177 18.07 -11.38 -12.19
N TRP A 178 17.20 -10.40 -12.40
CA TRP A 178 15.90 -10.15 -11.74
C TRP A 178 14.85 -11.26 -11.88
N HIS A 179 15.27 -12.50 -12.11
CA HIS A 179 14.43 -13.67 -12.12
C HIS A 179 14.97 -14.62 -11.05
N ASN A 180 14.21 -14.72 -9.96
CA ASN A 180 14.33 -15.74 -8.91
C ASN A 180 15.50 -15.56 -7.91
N SER A 181 15.29 -14.80 -6.83
CA SER A 181 15.55 -15.21 -5.43
C SER A 181 15.63 -14.04 -4.43
N SER A 182 14.64 -13.91 -3.51
CA SER A 182 14.60 -13.26 -2.16
C SER A 182 15.10 -11.80 -1.95
N PRO A 183 14.74 -11.03 -0.87
CA PRO A 183 13.85 -11.30 0.27
C PRO A 183 12.65 -10.32 0.40
N VAL A 184 11.49 -10.84 0.82
CA VAL A 184 10.24 -10.13 1.22
C VAL A 184 9.96 -8.80 0.50
N THR A 185 9.62 -8.88 -0.79
CA THR A 185 8.91 -7.78 -1.47
C THR A 185 7.47 -7.72 -0.98
N ARG A 186 7.10 -6.70 -0.20
CA ARG A 186 5.67 -6.45 0.08
C ARG A 186 5.13 -5.54 -1.00
N ILE A 187 4.09 -6.00 -1.66
CA ILE A 187 3.41 -5.23 -2.68
C ILE A 187 2.10 -4.71 -2.10
N TRP A 188 1.86 -3.42 -2.29
CA TRP A 188 0.63 -2.75 -1.90
C TRP A 188 -0.19 -2.50 -3.16
N LEU A 189 -1.44 -2.96 -3.16
CA LEU A 189 -2.44 -2.53 -4.13
C LEU A 189 -3.29 -1.48 -3.43
N ALA A 190 -3.32 -0.26 -3.97
CA ALA A 190 -4.29 0.73 -3.57
C ALA A 190 -5.37 0.88 -4.65
N PHE A 191 -6.62 0.97 -4.20
CA PHE A 191 -7.83 1.21 -4.99
C PHE A 191 -8.60 2.39 -4.41
#